data_AF-A0AAW8LCE0-F1
#
_entry.id   AF-A0AAW8LCE0-F1
#
_cell.length_a   1.000
_cell.length_b   1.000
_cell.length_c   1.000
_cell.angle_alpha   90.00
_cell.angle_beta   90.00
_cell.angle_gamma   90.00
#
_symmetry.space_group_name_H-M   'P 1'
#
loop_
_entity.id
_entity.type
_entity.pdbx_description
1 polymer ?
#
loop_
_entity_poly.entity_id
_entity_poly.type
_entity_poly.pdbx_seq_one_letter_code
_entity_poly.pdbx_strand_id
1 'polypeptide(L)'
;MKVVYTENIPKHPDPNVCYRSSFLGVIGGATSVEVDEDFPDADLVDKAYAFLDNQPKSQTVSLNVGITPELQASLDEAKAEYEKVVAENTDLTEQLDKEREAIKKLTSENDGLKAKVKELEAKAKKPTAAEAKAAKAAEEAKEADKPKE
;
A
#
# COMPACT_ATOMS: atom_id res chain seq x y z
N MET A 1 31.06 10.01 -32.44
CA MET A 1 31.18 11.15 -33.40
C MET A 1 32.39 10.91 -34.29
N LYS A 2 32.27 11.10 -35.61
CA LYS A 2 33.41 11.00 -36.54
C LYS A 2 34.19 12.32 -36.53
N VAL A 3 35.50 12.25 -36.43
CA VAL A 3 36.40 13.41 -36.51
C VAL A 3 37.32 13.25 -37.72
N VAL A 4 37.49 14.31 -38.52
CA VAL A 4 38.37 14.30 -39.69
C VAL A 4 39.38 15.44 -39.55
N TYR A 5 40.67 15.10 -39.55
CA TYR A 5 41.76 16.08 -39.56
C TYR A 5 42.23 16.29 -40.99
N THR A 6 41.98 17.49 -41.52
CA THR A 6 42.23 17.85 -42.93
C THR A 6 42.59 19.33 -43.05
N GLU A 7 43.55 19.68 -43.91
CA GLU A 7 43.84 21.07 -44.25
C GLU A 7 42.74 21.70 -45.14
N ASN A 8 41.97 20.87 -45.87
CA ASN A 8 41.03 21.30 -46.88
C ASN A 8 39.59 20.98 -46.48
N ILE A 9 39.04 21.74 -45.52
CA ILE A 9 37.65 21.55 -45.08
C ILE A 9 36.69 21.73 -46.28
N PRO A 10 35.79 20.77 -46.54
CA PRO A 10 34.84 20.85 -47.64
C PRO A 10 33.93 22.08 -47.54
N LYS A 11 33.58 22.68 -48.69
CA LYS A 11 32.63 23.82 -48.76
C LYS A 11 31.23 23.47 -48.23
N HIS A 12 30.86 22.19 -48.30
CA HIS A 12 29.61 21.64 -47.78
C HIS A 12 29.94 20.47 -46.84
N PRO A 13 30.30 20.75 -45.58
CA PRO A 13 30.69 19.71 -44.63
C PRO A 13 29.47 18.88 -44.19
N ASP A 14 29.68 17.58 -43.96
CA ASP A 14 28.68 16.73 -43.32
C ASP A 14 28.44 17.22 -41.89
N PRO A 15 27.18 17.55 -41.51
CA PRO A 15 26.88 18.04 -40.16
C PRO A 15 27.18 17.02 -39.05
N ASN A 16 27.33 15.74 -39.37
CA ASN A 16 27.64 14.67 -38.42
C ASN A 16 29.14 14.42 -38.23
N VAL A 17 29.98 15.16 -38.95
CA VAL A 17 31.43 15.01 -38.94
C VAL A 17 32.08 16.27 -38.38
N CYS A 18 32.97 16.11 -37.42
CA CYS A 18 33.76 17.20 -36.89
C CYS A 18 35.05 17.34 -37.70
N TYR A 19 35.12 18.33 -38.59
CA TYR A 19 36.33 18.65 -39.34
C TYR A 19 37.26 19.56 -38.52
N ARG A 20 38.55 19.26 -38.53
CA ARG A 20 39.60 20.04 -37.86
C ARG A 20 40.77 20.27 -38.81
N SER A 21 41.23 21.52 -38.90
CA SER A 21 42.42 21.89 -39.67
C SER A 21 43.69 22.03 -38.83
N SER A 22 43.63 21.67 -37.53
CA SER A 22 44.77 21.67 -36.62
C SER A 22 44.52 20.73 -35.45
N PHE A 23 45.55 20.07 -34.94
CA PHE A 23 45.44 19.24 -33.75
C PHE A 23 45.55 20.09 -32.47
N LEU A 24 44.43 20.20 -31.73
CA LEU A 24 44.35 20.91 -30.45
C LEU A 24 44.15 19.96 -29.25
N GLY A 25 44.31 18.65 -29.48
CA GLY A 25 44.05 17.59 -28.51
C GLY A 25 42.84 16.72 -28.87
N VAL A 26 42.64 15.67 -28.07
CA VAL A 26 41.59 14.67 -28.26
C VAL A 26 40.20 15.28 -28.03
N ILE A 27 39.31 15.08 -29.00
CA ILE A 27 37.90 15.44 -28.87
C ILE A 27 37.14 14.37 -28.10
N GLY A 28 36.58 14.74 -26.94
CA GLY A 28 35.69 13.87 -26.16
C GLY A 28 34.47 13.43 -26.98
N GLY A 29 34.17 12.13 -26.98
CA GLY A 29 33.07 11.54 -27.75
C GLY A 29 33.39 11.18 -29.21
N ALA A 30 34.64 11.34 -29.64
CA ALA A 30 35.13 10.75 -30.88
C ALA A 30 34.99 9.22 -30.79
N THR A 31 34.39 8.62 -31.82
CA THR A 31 34.23 7.16 -31.97
C THR A 31 35.00 6.62 -33.16
N SER A 32 35.38 7.50 -34.08
CA SER A 32 36.26 7.21 -35.21
C SER A 32 36.99 8.49 -35.61
N VAL A 33 38.23 8.33 -36.07
CA VAL A 33 39.09 9.43 -36.51
C VAL A 33 39.70 9.06 -37.85
N GLU A 34 39.68 10.02 -38.78
CA GLU A 34 40.40 9.95 -40.06
C GLU A 34 41.34 11.16 -40.12
N VAL A 35 42.53 10.93 -40.67
CA VAL A 35 43.59 11.94 -40.81
C VAL A 35 44.07 11.90 -42.25
N ASP A 36 44.05 13.04 -42.93
CA ASP A 36 44.58 13.14 -44.30
C ASP A 36 46.10 12.94 -44.28
N GLU A 37 46.65 12.29 -45.30
CA GLU A 37 48.10 11.98 -45.39
C GLU A 37 48.98 13.25 -45.37
N ASP A 38 48.46 14.36 -45.92
CA ASP A 38 49.15 15.65 -45.96
C ASP A 38 48.92 16.50 -44.69
N PHE A 39 48.21 15.99 -43.68
CA PHE A 39 47.89 16.76 -42.47
C PHE A 39 49.13 16.93 -41.57
N PRO A 40 49.46 18.16 -41.14
CA PRO A 40 50.58 18.39 -40.24
C PRO A 40 50.33 17.68 -38.90
N ASP A 41 51.35 17.02 -38.38
CA ASP A 41 51.30 16.26 -37.12
C ASP A 41 50.35 15.03 -37.17
N ALA A 42 50.12 14.42 -38.34
CA ALA A 42 49.31 13.20 -38.46
C ALA A 42 49.71 12.09 -37.47
N ASP A 43 51.02 11.85 -37.30
CA ASP A 43 51.56 10.90 -36.32
C ASP A 43 51.11 11.19 -34.87
N LEU A 44 50.98 12.48 -34.52
CA LEU A 44 50.54 12.90 -33.20
C LEU A 44 49.05 12.63 -32.99
N VAL A 45 48.23 12.86 -34.03
CA VAL A 45 46.80 12.56 -34.03
C VAL A 45 46.59 11.05 -33.86
N ASP A 46 47.26 10.24 -34.67
CA ASP A 46 47.15 8.78 -34.62
C ASP A 46 47.52 8.23 -33.25
N LYS A 47 48.64 8.70 -32.69
CA LYS A 47 49.06 8.30 -31.33
C LYS A 47 48.06 8.72 -30.26
N ALA A 48 47.47 9.92 -30.38
CA ALA A 48 46.51 10.42 -29.41
C ALA A 48 45.19 9.63 -29.45
N TYR A 49 44.83 9.06 -30.59
CA TYR A 49 43.59 8.30 -30.79
C TYR A 49 43.76 6.77 -30.80
N ALA A 50 44.97 6.25 -30.57
CA ALA A 50 45.24 4.80 -30.50
C ALA A 50 44.37 4.03 -29.46
N PHE A 51 43.73 4.73 -28.52
CA PHE A 51 42.77 4.13 -27.59
C PHE A 51 41.44 3.74 -28.26
N LEU A 52 41.10 4.34 -29.41
CA LEU A 52 39.89 3.99 -30.17
C LEU A 52 39.96 2.58 -30.73
N ASP A 53 41.14 2.14 -31.18
CA ASP A 53 41.38 0.77 -31.65
C ASP A 53 41.30 -0.26 -30.53
N ASN A 54 41.57 0.17 -29.31
CA ASN A 54 41.58 -0.66 -28.10
C ASN A 54 40.30 -0.52 -27.27
N GLN A 55 39.25 0.12 -27.80
CA GLN A 55 37.98 0.15 -27.09
C GLN A 55 37.42 -1.27 -27.00
N PRO A 56 37.08 -1.76 -25.79
CA PRO A 56 36.40 -3.02 -25.66
C PRO A 56 35.06 -2.88 -26.40
N LYS A 57 34.94 -3.56 -27.56
CA LYS A 57 33.65 -3.75 -28.24
C LYS A 57 32.67 -4.17 -27.16
N SER A 58 31.62 -3.38 -26.93
CA SER A 58 30.70 -3.58 -25.82
C SER A 58 30.27 -5.04 -25.77
N GLN A 59 30.83 -5.82 -24.84
CA GLN A 59 30.37 -7.18 -24.60
C GLN A 59 29.05 -7.02 -23.87
N THR A 60 27.95 -7.18 -24.60
CA THR A 60 26.63 -7.29 -24.01
C THR A 60 26.62 -8.56 -23.17
N VAL A 61 26.82 -8.43 -21.85
CA VAL A 61 26.69 -9.53 -20.91
C VAL A 61 25.19 -9.73 -20.65
N SER A 62 24.58 -10.71 -21.30
CA SER A 62 23.24 -11.17 -20.93
C SER A 62 23.32 -11.92 -19.61
N LEU A 63 23.07 -11.22 -18.51
CA LEU A 63 22.87 -11.82 -17.20
C LEU A 63 21.49 -12.47 -17.16
N ASN A 64 21.43 -13.78 -17.39
CA ASN A 64 20.24 -14.57 -17.07
C ASN A 64 20.16 -14.72 -15.53
N VAL A 65 19.60 -13.72 -14.86
CA VAL A 65 19.17 -13.86 -13.45
C VAL A 65 17.88 -14.69 -13.42
N GLY A 66 18.03 -16.01 -13.47
CA GLY A 66 16.97 -16.92 -13.03
C GLY A 66 16.73 -16.72 -11.53
N ILE A 67 15.48 -16.82 -11.08
CA ILE A 67 15.13 -16.85 -9.65
C ILE A 67 15.98 -17.94 -9.02
N THR A 68 16.85 -17.58 -8.08
CA THR A 68 17.67 -18.56 -7.37
C THR A 68 16.74 -19.51 -6.61
N PRO A 69 17.09 -20.80 -6.45
CA PRO A 69 16.26 -21.76 -5.72
C PRO A 69 15.87 -21.28 -4.32
N GLU A 70 16.74 -20.50 -3.69
CA GLU A 70 16.50 -19.86 -2.39
C GLU A 70 15.33 -18.86 -2.44
N LEU A 71 15.29 -18.00 -3.46
CA LEU A 71 14.21 -17.02 -3.63
C LEU A 71 12.88 -17.72 -3.98
N GLN A 72 12.93 -18.83 -4.71
CA GLN A 72 11.74 -19.65 -4.99
C GLN A 72 11.20 -20.30 -3.71
N ALA A 73 12.08 -20.84 -2.86
CA ALA A 73 11.69 -21.43 -1.58
C ALA A 73 11.04 -20.40 -0.64
N SER A 74 11.61 -19.19 -0.53
CA SER A 74 11.02 -18.10 0.26
C SER A 74 9.65 -17.66 -0.29
N LEU A 75 9.46 -17.65 -1.60
CA LEU A 75 8.17 -17.35 -2.22
C LEU A 75 7.12 -18.41 -1.90
N ASP A 76 7.49 -19.69 -1.91
CA ASP A 76 6.56 -20.78 -1.64
C ASP A 76 6.19 -20.84 -0.15
N GLU A 77 7.14 -20.60 0.75
CA GLU A 77 6.88 -20.45 2.19
C GLU A 77 5.94 -19.27 2.48
N ALA A 78 6.21 -18.10 1.89
CA ALA A 78 5.37 -16.92 2.07
C ALA A 78 3.93 -17.13 1.56
N LYS A 79 3.76 -17.88 0.45
CA LYS A 79 2.42 -18.25 -0.04
C LYS A 79 1.69 -19.17 0.93
N ALA A 80 2.38 -20.18 1.48
CA ALA A 80 1.77 -21.09 2.44
C ALA A 80 1.33 -20.37 3.72
N GLU A 81 2.14 -19.44 4.24
CA GLU A 81 1.75 -18.63 5.38
C GLU A 81 0.57 -17.71 5.06
N TYR A 82 0.57 -17.08 3.89
CA TYR A 82 -0.53 -16.23 3.46
C TYR A 82 -1.86 -17.00 3.38
N GLU A 83 -1.86 -18.18 2.77
CA GLU A 83 -3.04 -19.04 2.69
C GLU A 83 -3.57 -19.45 4.07
N LYS A 84 -2.67 -19.77 5.00
CA LYS A 84 -3.04 -20.06 6.40
C LYS A 84 -3.70 -18.85 7.08
N VAL A 85 -3.10 -17.66 6.96
CA VAL A 85 -3.65 -16.44 7.55
C VAL A 85 -5.01 -16.08 6.95
N VAL A 86 -5.21 -16.29 5.64
CA VAL A 86 -6.50 -16.07 4.98
C VAL A 86 -7.57 -17.02 5.52
N ALA A 87 -7.23 -18.30 5.72
CA ALA A 87 -8.16 -19.27 6.29
C ALA A 87 -8.55 -18.89 7.73
N GLU A 88 -7.57 -18.54 8.58
CA GLU A 88 -7.82 -18.09 9.95
C GLU A 88 -8.67 -16.81 10.00
N ASN A 89 -8.41 -15.84 9.11
CA ASN A 89 -9.23 -14.62 9.04
C ASN A 89 -10.68 -14.91 8.65
N THR A 90 -10.88 -15.85 7.75
CA THR A 90 -12.23 -16.25 7.31
C THR A 90 -13.01 -16.87 8.46
N ASP A 91 -12.38 -17.81 9.18
CA ASP A 91 -12.99 -18.46 10.35
C ASP A 91 -13.29 -17.46 11.48
N LEU A 92 -12.35 -16.56 11.80
CA LEU A 92 -12.57 -15.50 12.80
C LEU A 92 -13.69 -14.54 12.41
N THR A 93 -13.82 -14.21 11.12
CA THR A 93 -14.90 -13.35 10.62
C THR A 93 -16.25 -14.04 10.81
N GLU A 94 -16.36 -15.33 10.50
CA GLU A 94 -17.58 -16.10 10.74
C GLU A 94 -17.94 -16.20 12.23
N GLN A 95 -16.94 -16.39 13.11
CA GLN A 95 -17.17 -16.42 14.55
C GLN A 95 -17.69 -15.07 15.06
N LEU A 96 -17.09 -13.96 14.62
CA LEU A 96 -17.53 -12.61 14.96
C LEU A 96 -18.97 -12.34 14.54
N ASP A 97 -19.36 -12.79 13.35
CA ASP A 97 -20.73 -12.59 12.88
C ASP A 97 -21.74 -13.44 13.68
N LYS A 98 -21.39 -14.68 14.04
CA LYS A 98 -22.20 -15.51 14.95
C LYS A 98 -22.38 -14.84 16.32
N GLU A 99 -21.31 -14.31 16.90
CA GLU A 99 -21.36 -13.61 18.18
C GLU A 99 -22.19 -12.32 18.11
N ARG A 100 -22.07 -11.54 17.02
CA ARG A 100 -22.88 -10.33 16.80
C ARG A 100 -24.37 -10.65 16.76
N GLU A 101 -24.76 -11.71 16.07
CA GLU A 101 -26.16 -12.15 16.03
C GLU A 101 -26.63 -12.64 17.41
N ALA A 102 -25.80 -13.36 18.15
CA ALA A 102 -26.10 -13.77 19.52
C ALA A 102 -26.31 -12.57 20.45
N ILE A 103 -25.46 -11.54 20.35
CA ILE A 103 -25.57 -10.29 21.13
C ILE A 103 -26.87 -9.55 20.80
N LYS A 104 -27.25 -9.44 19.51
CA LYS A 104 -28.51 -8.81 19.10
C LYS A 104 -29.72 -9.52 19.72
N LYS A 105 -29.71 -10.87 19.69
CA LYS A 105 -30.77 -11.68 20.29
C LYS A 105 -30.87 -11.46 21.80
N LEU A 106 -29.74 -11.57 22.51
CA LEU A 106 -29.70 -11.36 23.96
C LEU A 106 -30.11 -9.95 24.37
N THR A 107 -29.74 -8.93 23.58
CA THR A 107 -30.14 -7.54 23.82
C THR A 107 -31.66 -7.41 23.73
N SER A 108 -32.27 -7.97 22.68
CA SER A 108 -33.72 -7.96 22.49
C SER A 108 -34.46 -8.69 23.61
N GLU A 109 -33.96 -9.85 24.04
CA GLU A 109 -34.52 -10.59 25.17
C GLU A 109 -34.42 -9.81 26.49
N ASN A 110 -33.28 -9.16 26.75
CA ASN A 110 -33.05 -8.36 27.95
C ASN A 110 -33.98 -7.15 28.01
N ASP A 111 -34.18 -6.45 26.89
CA ASP A 111 -35.13 -5.34 26.81
C ASP A 111 -36.57 -5.80 27.05
N GLY A 112 -36.96 -6.96 26.50
CA GLY A 112 -38.26 -7.58 26.78
C GLY A 112 -38.44 -7.95 28.25
N LEU A 113 -37.41 -8.48 28.91
CA LEU A 113 -37.45 -8.79 30.34
C LEU A 113 -37.53 -7.53 31.20
N LYS A 114 -36.75 -6.48 30.87
CA LYS A 114 -36.85 -5.17 31.54
C LYS A 114 -38.25 -4.58 31.45
N ALA A 115 -38.91 -4.70 30.29
CA ALA A 115 -40.28 -4.24 30.12
C ALA A 115 -41.26 -5.01 31.04
N LYS A 116 -41.15 -6.34 31.09
CA LYS A 116 -41.96 -7.19 31.98
C LYS A 116 -41.73 -6.88 33.45
N VAL A 117 -40.48 -6.65 33.86
CA VAL A 117 -40.14 -6.26 35.25
C VAL A 117 -40.82 -4.94 35.60
N LYS A 118 -40.73 -3.92 34.75
CA LYS A 118 -41.42 -2.63 34.97
C LYS A 118 -42.94 -2.80 35.09
N GLU A 119 -43.55 -3.66 34.26
CA GLU A 119 -44.98 -3.93 34.31
C GLU A 119 -45.38 -4.61 35.63
N LEU A 120 -44.61 -5.61 36.08
CA LEU A 120 -44.86 -6.31 37.34
C LEU A 120 -44.65 -5.39 38.55
N GLU A 121 -43.61 -4.56 38.55
CA GLU A 121 -43.40 -3.55 39.59
C GLU A 121 -44.56 -2.54 39.67
N ALA A 122 -45.08 -2.11 38.51
CA ALA A 122 -46.24 -1.22 38.46
C ALA A 122 -47.51 -1.90 38.99
N LYS A 123 -47.72 -3.18 38.66
CA LYS A 123 -48.83 -3.98 39.23
C LYS A 123 -48.70 -4.18 40.73
N ALA A 124 -47.49 -4.41 41.24
CA ALA A 124 -47.22 -4.56 42.67
C ALA A 124 -47.40 -3.24 43.45
N LYS A 125 -47.13 -2.09 42.84
CA LYS A 125 -47.35 -0.76 43.44
C LYS A 125 -48.80 -0.28 43.38
N LYS A 126 -49.66 -0.91 42.57
CA LYS A 126 -51.08 -0.56 42.50
C LYS A 126 -51.79 -1.19 43.70
N PRO A 127 -52.44 -0.42 44.60
CA PRO A 127 -53.12 -0.98 45.74
C PRO A 127 -54.18 -1.98 45.25
N THR A 128 -54.22 -3.15 45.88
CA THR A 128 -55.22 -4.15 45.54
C THR A 128 -56.62 -3.60 45.85
N ALA A 129 -57.64 -4.06 45.14
CA ALA A 129 -59.02 -3.63 45.41
C ALA A 129 -59.46 -3.92 46.86
N ALA A 130 -58.82 -4.90 47.52
CA ALA A 130 -58.99 -5.19 48.93
C ALA A 130 -58.36 -4.12 49.83
N GLU A 131 -57.13 -3.69 49.53
CA GLU A 131 -56.45 -2.59 50.26
C GLU A 131 -57.14 -1.24 50.05
N ALA A 132 -57.63 -0.96 48.84
CA ALA A 132 -58.39 0.24 48.57
C ALA A 132 -59.73 0.27 49.33
N LYS A 133 -60.41 -0.88 49.46
CA LYS A 133 -61.63 -0.99 50.28
C LYS A 133 -61.33 -0.89 51.77
N ALA A 134 -60.23 -1.48 52.25
CA ALA A 134 -59.83 -1.39 53.65
C ALA A 134 -59.43 0.04 54.05
N ALA A 135 -58.71 0.76 53.18
CA ALA A 135 -58.37 2.16 53.39
C ALA A 135 -59.62 3.05 53.44
N LYS A 136 -60.59 2.82 52.53
CA LYS A 136 -61.84 3.58 52.50
C LYS A 136 -62.73 3.29 53.71
N ALA A 137 -62.82 2.03 54.14
CA ALA A 137 -63.55 1.65 55.35
C ALA A 137 -62.89 2.22 56.64
N ALA A 138 -61.56 2.31 56.67
CA ALA A 138 -60.84 2.92 57.78
C ALA A 138 -61.00 4.45 57.82
N GLU A 139 -61.21 5.10 56.68
CA GLU A 139 -61.50 6.53 56.58
C GLU A 139 -62.96 6.85 56.98
N GLU A 140 -63.92 6.07 56.49
CA GLU A 140 -65.34 6.19 56.86
C GLU A 140 -65.58 5.91 58.36
N ALA A 141 -64.83 4.97 58.96
CA ALA A 141 -64.87 4.72 60.40
C ALA A 141 -64.31 5.88 61.25
N LYS A 142 -63.33 6.64 60.73
CA LYS A 142 -62.78 7.82 61.42
C LYS A 142 -63.70 9.03 61.32
N GLU A 143 -64.48 9.14 60.25
CA GLU A 143 -65.45 10.22 60.08
C GLU A 143 -66.72 10.00 60.93
N ALA A 144 -67.08 8.74 61.19
CA ALA A 144 -68.18 8.38 62.10
C ALA A 144 -67.86 8.57 63.60
N ASP A 145 -66.57 8.66 63.98
CA ASP A 145 -66.11 8.83 65.37
C ASP A 145 -65.76 10.29 65.73
N LYS A 146 -66.21 11.27 64.93
CA LYS A 146 -66.16 12.68 65.35
C LYS A 146 -67.37 12.99 66.25
N PRO A 147 -67.18 13.33 67.54
CA PRO A 147 -68.29 13.73 68.40
C PRO A 147 -68.88 15.04 67.89
N LYS A 148 -70.22 15.09 67.73
CA LYS A 148 -70.97 16.34 67.57
C LYS A 148 -70.81 17.14 68.87
N GLU A 149 -70.18 18.31 68.76
CA GLU A 149 -70.22 19.36 69.80
C GLU A 149 -71.66 19.70 70.22
#